data_AF-A0A6B2ZKX2-F1
#
_entry.id   AF-A0A6B2ZKX2-F1
#
_cell.length_a   1.000
_cell.length_b   1.000
_cell.length_c   1.000
_cell.angle_alpha   90.00
_cell.angle_beta   90.00
_cell.angle_gamma   90.00
#
_symmetry.space_group_name_H-M   'P 1'
#
loop_
_entity.id
_entity.type
_entity.pdbx_description
1 polymer ?
#
loop_
_entity_poly.entity_id
_entity_poly.type
_entity_poly.pdbx_seq_one_letter_code
_entity_poly.pdbx_strand_id
1 'polypeptide(L)'
;MTDNVSQAVAVRDNGPAAQVEQYRDEYAALMPSHVNPDQWVRMAVGAIRGDAKLVQAAQNDIGAFLRELRTAARLGLEPGTEQFYLTPRKAKGRMVIKGIVGYQGIVELIYRAGAVSSVIVEVVRTNDTFRYVIGRDGKPVHEPDWFSDDRGDLIGVYAYAVMKDGATSKVVILNRRQVMEAKAKSDGRNSEYSPWNTNEESMWLKTAVRRLAKWVPTSAEYMREQLRAQAEVAGELAAAPGDAPMPPQPSVDLDDEEDGPIDPELEPEGGWPEITQPGTAA
;
A
#
# COMPACT_ATOMS: atom_id res chain seq x y z
N MET A 1 -47.94 51.25 3.40
CA MET A 1 -48.51 50.03 2.78
C MET A 1 -48.21 50.14 1.30
N THR A 2 -47.27 49.43 0.69
CA THR A 2 -46.75 48.09 0.94
C THR A 2 -45.35 48.00 0.33
N ASP A 3 -44.33 47.72 1.15
CA ASP A 3 -43.00 47.36 0.67
C ASP A 3 -43.03 45.90 0.21
N ASN A 4 -42.93 45.70 -1.11
CA ASN A 4 -42.64 44.41 -1.71
C ASN A 4 -41.17 44.08 -1.41
N VAL A 5 -40.91 43.46 -0.26
CA VAL A 5 -39.66 42.76 0.01
C VAL A 5 -39.65 41.51 -0.88
N SER A 6 -39.12 41.67 -2.09
CA SER A 6 -38.74 40.55 -2.96
C SER A 6 -37.82 39.61 -2.19
N GLN A 7 -38.37 38.47 -1.77
CA GLN A 7 -37.59 37.30 -1.39
C GLN A 7 -36.82 36.82 -2.62
N ALA A 8 -35.59 37.30 -2.77
CA ALA A 8 -34.59 36.59 -3.56
C ALA A 8 -34.24 35.30 -2.78
N VAL A 9 -35.03 34.25 -3.00
CA VAL A 9 -34.65 32.89 -2.64
C VAL A 9 -33.38 32.61 -3.43
N ALA A 10 -32.23 32.66 -2.76
CA ALA A 10 -30.98 32.17 -3.31
C ALA A 10 -31.25 30.75 -3.79
N VAL A 11 -31.21 30.55 -5.12
CA VAL A 11 -31.33 29.22 -5.71
C VAL A 11 -30.18 28.42 -5.12
N ARG A 12 -30.48 27.55 -4.15
CA ARG A 12 -29.50 26.63 -3.60
C ARG A 12 -29.01 25.80 -4.77
N ASP A 13 -27.75 25.97 -5.15
CA ASP A 13 -27.09 25.11 -6.12
C ASP A 13 -27.15 23.69 -5.53
N ASN A 14 -28.02 22.86 -6.08
CA ASN A 14 -28.17 21.45 -5.70
C ASN A 14 -27.43 20.54 -6.71
N GLY A 15 -26.50 21.10 -7.48
CA GLY A 15 -25.68 20.36 -8.42
C GLY A 15 -24.76 19.34 -7.72
N PRO A 16 -24.18 18.38 -8.47
CA PRO A 16 -23.33 17.35 -7.89
C PRO A 16 -22.17 17.88 -7.04
N ALA A 17 -21.55 18.98 -7.46
CA ALA A 17 -20.46 19.63 -6.73
C ALA A 17 -20.93 20.16 -5.36
N ALA A 18 -22.04 20.88 -5.32
CA ALA A 18 -22.61 21.39 -4.07
C ALA A 18 -23.04 20.26 -3.13
N GLN A 19 -23.50 19.14 -3.68
CA GLN A 19 -23.77 17.93 -2.89
C GLN A 19 -22.48 17.37 -2.26
N VAL A 20 -21.34 17.35 -2.97
CA VAL A 20 -20.06 16.93 -2.35
C VAL A 20 -19.72 17.80 -1.14
N GLU A 21 -19.86 19.12 -1.27
CA GLU A 21 -19.58 20.06 -0.18
C GLU A 21 -20.54 19.87 1.00
N GLN A 22 -21.83 19.64 0.73
CA GLN A 22 -22.84 19.37 1.75
C GLN A 22 -22.53 18.12 2.58
N TYR A 23 -22.00 17.07 1.95
CA TYR A 23 -21.67 15.79 2.61
C TYR A 23 -20.23 15.72 3.14
N ARG A 24 -19.52 16.85 3.24
CA ARG A 24 -18.12 16.92 3.70
C ARG A 24 -17.88 16.11 4.98
N ASP A 25 -18.69 16.31 6.01
CA ASP A 25 -18.45 15.70 7.32
C ASP A 25 -18.68 14.19 7.31
N GLU A 26 -19.61 13.70 6.48
CA GLU A 26 -19.77 12.26 6.25
C GLU A 26 -18.54 11.65 5.57
N TYR A 27 -17.95 12.34 4.59
CA TYR A 27 -16.71 11.88 3.97
C TYR A 27 -15.55 11.91 4.97
N ALA A 28 -15.41 12.99 5.74
CA ALA A 28 -14.37 13.16 6.75
C ALA A 28 -14.39 12.01 7.77
N ALA A 29 -15.58 11.60 8.22
CA ALA A 29 -15.75 10.50 9.17
C ALA A 29 -15.29 9.13 8.63
N LEU A 30 -15.24 8.95 7.31
CA LEU A 30 -14.79 7.71 6.66
C LEU A 30 -13.30 7.71 6.33
N MET A 31 -12.67 8.88 6.27
CA MET A 31 -11.30 9.02 5.79
C MET A 31 -10.26 8.49 6.79
N PRO A 32 -9.16 7.91 6.30
CA PRO A 32 -7.97 7.71 7.11
C PRO A 32 -7.46 9.04 7.70
N SER A 33 -6.91 8.99 8.91
CA SER A 33 -6.54 10.18 9.70
C SER A 33 -5.49 11.08 9.06
N HIS A 34 -4.70 10.57 8.11
CA HIS A 34 -3.68 11.35 7.40
C HIS A 34 -4.23 12.13 6.20
N VAL A 35 -5.48 11.92 5.80
CA VAL A 35 -6.10 12.62 4.66
C VAL A 35 -6.77 13.89 5.16
N ASN A 36 -6.46 15.04 4.53
CA ASN A 36 -7.13 16.31 4.83
C ASN A 36 -8.52 16.36 4.17
N PRO A 37 -9.63 16.46 4.93
CA PRO A 37 -10.98 16.41 4.36
C PRO A 37 -11.30 17.61 3.45
N ASP A 38 -10.85 18.82 3.80
CA ASP A 38 -11.12 20.04 3.01
C ASP A 38 -10.45 19.98 1.65
N GLN A 39 -9.18 19.56 1.63
CA GLN A 39 -8.45 19.38 0.39
C GLN A 39 -9.09 18.30 -0.47
N TRP A 40 -9.44 17.16 0.13
CA TRP A 40 -10.07 16.05 -0.59
C TRP A 40 -11.40 16.44 -1.22
N VAL A 41 -12.28 17.15 -0.48
CA VAL A 41 -13.56 17.65 -1.00
C VAL A 41 -13.33 18.62 -2.16
N ARG A 42 -12.33 19.51 -2.06
CA ARG A 42 -11.98 20.44 -3.13
C ARG A 42 -11.54 19.72 -4.40
N MET A 43 -10.72 18.68 -4.26
CA MET A 43 -10.27 17.86 -5.40
C MET A 43 -11.44 17.10 -6.01
N ALA A 44 -12.34 16.53 -5.20
CA ALA A 44 -13.54 15.86 -5.68
C ALA A 44 -14.46 16.81 -6.48
N VAL A 45 -14.67 18.03 -5.98
CA VAL A 45 -15.44 19.07 -6.70
C VAL A 45 -14.76 19.45 -8.02
N GLY A 46 -13.45 19.64 -8.00
CA GLY A 46 -12.66 19.95 -9.20
C GLY A 46 -12.75 18.85 -10.25
N ALA A 47 -12.63 17.59 -9.84
CA ALA A 47 -12.71 16.42 -10.72
C ALA A 47 -14.05 16.33 -11.47
N ILE A 48 -15.18 16.64 -10.81
CA ILE A 48 -16.48 16.64 -11.49
C ILE A 48 -16.58 17.82 -12.47
N ARG A 49 -16.22 19.02 -12.01
CA ARG A 49 -16.39 20.25 -12.81
C ARG A 49 -15.54 20.23 -14.09
N GLY A 50 -14.45 19.46 -14.11
CA GLY A 50 -13.59 19.30 -15.27
C GLY A 50 -14.17 18.49 -16.45
N ASP A 51 -15.28 17.75 -16.27
CA ASP A 51 -15.86 16.92 -17.34
C ASP A 51 -17.40 16.99 -17.36
N ALA A 52 -17.96 17.57 -18.42
CA ALA A 52 -19.41 17.69 -18.62
C ALA A 52 -20.14 16.33 -18.64
N LYS A 53 -19.50 15.25 -19.11
CA LYS A 53 -20.08 13.90 -19.08
C LYS A 53 -20.11 13.34 -17.65
N LEU A 54 -19.13 13.68 -16.81
CA LEU A 54 -19.16 13.34 -15.39
C LEU A 54 -20.24 14.12 -14.65
N VAL A 55 -20.40 15.42 -14.93
CA VAL A 55 -21.50 16.23 -14.39
C VAL A 55 -22.85 15.59 -14.74
N GLN A 56 -23.07 15.29 -16.02
CA GLN A 56 -24.32 14.67 -16.47
C GLN A 56 -24.56 13.29 -15.82
N ALA A 57 -23.53 12.45 -15.75
CA ALA A 57 -23.64 11.13 -15.15
C ALA A 57 -23.92 11.19 -13.64
N ALA A 58 -23.33 12.17 -12.94
CA ALA A 58 -23.58 12.41 -11.52
C ALA A 58 -24.97 13.01 -11.27
N GLN A 59 -25.47 13.88 -12.16
CA GLN A 59 -26.84 14.41 -12.08
C GLN A 59 -27.91 13.34 -12.29
N ASN A 60 -27.68 12.42 -13.23
CA ASN A 60 -28.61 11.33 -13.53
C ASN A 60 -28.79 10.37 -12.35
N ASP A 61 -27.76 10.19 -11.52
CA ASP A 61 -27.79 9.33 -10.33
C ASP A 61 -26.85 9.86 -9.25
N ILE A 62 -27.33 10.87 -8.52
CA ILE A 62 -26.56 11.51 -7.44
C ILE A 62 -26.23 10.51 -6.32
N GLY A 63 -27.12 9.57 -6.03
CA GLY A 63 -26.91 8.56 -5.00
C GLY A 63 -25.76 7.62 -5.35
N ALA A 64 -25.65 7.20 -6.62
CA ALA A 64 -24.50 6.46 -7.10
C ALA A 64 -23.22 7.29 -7.01
N PHE A 65 -23.28 8.56 -7.41
CA PHE A 65 -22.12 9.44 -7.32
C PHE A 65 -21.56 9.57 -5.91
N LEU A 66 -22.40 9.91 -4.93
CA LEU A 66 -21.98 10.07 -3.53
C LEU A 66 -21.47 8.74 -2.96
N ARG A 67 -22.05 7.60 -3.34
CA ARG A 67 -21.55 6.26 -2.94
C ARG A 67 -20.14 5.98 -3.46
N GLU A 68 -19.86 6.31 -4.72
CA GLU A 68 -18.51 6.11 -5.28
C GLU A 68 -17.49 7.02 -4.58
N LEU A 69 -17.87 8.27 -4.27
CA LEU A 69 -17.05 9.17 -3.46
C LEU A 69 -16.82 8.66 -2.03
N ARG A 70 -17.83 8.12 -1.35
CA ARG A 70 -17.66 7.49 -0.03
C ARG A 70 -16.66 6.32 -0.10
N THR A 71 -16.66 5.57 -1.20
CA THR A 71 -15.69 4.49 -1.42
C THR A 71 -14.27 5.04 -1.55
N ALA A 72 -14.07 6.11 -2.33
CA ALA A 72 -12.78 6.78 -2.45
C ALA A 72 -12.31 7.38 -1.11
N ALA A 73 -13.20 8.05 -0.37
CA ALA A 73 -12.93 8.62 0.94
C ALA A 73 -12.50 7.54 1.95
N ARG A 74 -13.23 6.42 2.03
CA ARG A 74 -12.87 5.29 2.91
C ARG A 74 -11.48 4.71 2.60
N LEU A 75 -11.12 4.67 1.32
CA LEU A 75 -9.79 4.22 0.90
C LEU A 75 -8.74 5.33 1.05
N GLY A 76 -9.13 6.57 1.35
CA GLY A 76 -8.24 7.73 1.34
C GLY A 76 -7.54 7.92 0.00
N LEU A 77 -8.24 7.66 -1.10
CA LEU A 77 -7.75 7.83 -2.46
C LEU A 77 -8.37 9.08 -3.09
N GLU A 78 -7.60 9.77 -3.91
CA GLU A 78 -8.05 11.00 -4.54
C GLU A 78 -8.96 10.74 -5.74
N PRO A 79 -10.23 11.18 -5.72
CA PRO A 79 -11.17 10.97 -6.81
C PRO A 79 -10.80 11.82 -8.03
N GLY A 80 -11.01 11.25 -9.23
CA GLY A 80 -10.69 11.91 -10.50
C GLY A 80 -9.23 11.81 -10.93
N THR A 81 -8.40 11.10 -10.17
CA THR A 81 -6.98 10.87 -10.48
C THR A 81 -6.72 9.42 -10.87
N GLU A 82 -5.45 9.08 -11.15
CA GLU A 82 -5.01 7.71 -11.40
C GLU A 82 -5.09 6.80 -10.16
N GLN A 83 -5.35 7.37 -8.99
CA GLN A 83 -5.67 6.61 -7.79
C GLN A 83 -7.10 6.08 -7.81
N PHE A 84 -8.06 6.95 -8.13
CA PHE A 84 -9.48 6.62 -8.16
C PHE A 84 -10.18 7.33 -9.32
N TYR A 85 -10.34 6.61 -10.43
CA TYR A 85 -11.01 7.14 -11.61
C TYR A 85 -12.52 7.26 -11.39
N LEU A 86 -13.08 8.40 -11.76
CA LEU A 86 -14.51 8.57 -11.95
C LEU A 86 -14.82 8.39 -13.44
N THR A 87 -15.65 7.41 -13.78
CA THR A 87 -15.94 7.08 -15.18
C THR A 87 -17.44 7.14 -15.47
N PRO A 88 -17.88 7.81 -16.55
CA PRO A 88 -19.27 7.77 -16.97
C PRO A 88 -19.53 6.43 -17.70
N ARG A 89 -20.58 5.72 -17.30
CA ARG A 89 -20.94 4.40 -17.83
C ARG A 89 -22.42 4.36 -18.20
N LYS A 90 -22.74 3.67 -19.29
CA LYS A 90 -24.13 3.35 -19.62
C LYS A 90 -24.57 2.14 -18.78
N ALA A 91 -25.56 2.33 -17.93
CA ALA A 91 -26.23 1.27 -17.18
C ALA A 91 -27.76 1.41 -17.37
N LYS A 92 -28.43 0.34 -17.82
CA LYS A 92 -29.88 0.32 -18.09
C LYS A 92 -30.38 1.54 -18.91
N GLY A 93 -29.61 1.93 -19.93
CA GLY A 93 -29.95 3.06 -20.81
C GLY A 93 -29.67 4.46 -20.24
N ARG A 94 -29.18 4.58 -19.00
CA ARG A 94 -28.80 5.87 -18.39
C ARG A 94 -27.29 5.98 -18.20
N MET A 95 -26.76 7.19 -18.31
CA MET A 95 -25.37 7.47 -17.93
C MET A 95 -25.30 7.59 -16.41
N VAL A 96 -24.53 6.70 -15.78
CA VAL A 96 -24.26 6.68 -14.34
C VAL A 96 -22.75 6.77 -14.13
N ILE A 97 -22.33 7.32 -12.99
CA ILE A 97 -20.92 7.37 -12.64
C ILE A 97 -20.48 6.07 -11.96
N LYS A 98 -19.25 5.61 -12.27
CA LYS A 98 -18.61 4.46 -11.64
C LYS A 98 -17.22 4.83 -11.19
N GLY A 99 -16.96 4.64 -9.90
CA GLY A 99 -15.65 4.76 -9.28
C GLY A 99 -14.84 3.51 -9.54
N ILE A 100 -13.56 3.69 -9.90
CA ILE A 100 -12.67 2.58 -10.19
C ILE A 100 -11.29 2.89 -9.62
N VAL A 101 -10.88 2.10 -8.64
CA VAL A 101 -9.50 2.13 -8.13
C VAL A 101 -8.53 1.82 -9.28
N GLY A 102 -7.63 2.77 -9.54
CA GLY A 102 -6.55 2.66 -10.51
C GLY A 102 -5.37 1.85 -9.97
N TYR A 103 -4.36 1.60 -10.80
CA TYR A 103 -3.21 0.80 -10.34
C TYR A 103 -2.40 1.58 -9.30
N GLN A 104 -2.19 2.88 -9.49
CA GLN A 104 -1.51 3.75 -8.51
C GLN A 104 -2.24 3.78 -7.18
N GLY A 105 -3.58 3.80 -7.19
CA GLY A 105 -4.37 3.73 -5.96
C GLY A 105 -4.16 2.41 -5.20
N ILE A 106 -3.98 1.29 -5.90
CA ILE A 106 -3.66 0.03 -5.24
C ILE A 106 -2.22 0.05 -4.71
N VAL A 107 -1.26 0.58 -5.47
CA VAL A 107 0.13 0.72 -5.03
C VAL A 107 0.24 1.60 -3.78
N GLU A 108 -0.46 2.74 -3.77
CA GLU A 108 -0.59 3.63 -2.62
C GLU A 108 -1.16 2.90 -1.39
N LEU A 109 -2.21 2.10 -1.56
CA LEU A 109 -2.76 1.27 -0.47
C LEU A 109 -1.76 0.23 0.05
N ILE A 110 -0.95 -0.36 -0.83
CA ILE A 110 0.10 -1.31 -0.44
C ILE A 110 1.18 -0.61 0.40
N TYR A 111 1.66 0.56 -0.03
CA TYR A 111 2.65 1.33 0.73
C TYR A 111 2.09 1.79 2.08
N ARG A 112 0.85 2.27 2.09
CA ARG A 112 0.16 2.71 3.30
C ARG A 112 -0.07 1.60 4.31
N ALA A 113 -0.16 0.35 3.85
CA ALA A 113 -0.21 -0.79 4.74
C ALA A 113 1.10 -1.00 5.54
N GLY A 114 2.17 -0.28 5.22
CA GLY A 114 3.36 -0.09 6.07
C GLY A 114 4.31 -1.28 6.19
N ALA A 115 3.94 -2.46 5.69
CA ALA A 115 4.80 -3.66 5.67
C ALA A 115 5.74 -3.73 4.45
N VAL A 116 5.48 -2.92 3.41
CA VAL A 116 6.17 -2.93 2.12
C VAL A 116 7.16 -1.78 2.03
N SER A 117 8.38 -2.06 1.57
CA SER A 117 9.43 -1.08 1.30
C SER A 117 9.41 -0.61 -0.17
N SER A 118 9.12 -1.51 -1.12
CA SER A 118 8.97 -1.16 -2.53
C SER A 118 7.95 -2.06 -3.24
N VAL A 119 7.26 -1.51 -4.22
CA VAL A 119 6.35 -2.23 -5.12
C VAL A 119 6.88 -2.08 -6.54
N ILE A 120 7.15 -3.20 -7.20
CA ILE A 120 7.63 -3.27 -8.58
C ILE A 120 6.48 -3.78 -9.43
N VAL A 121 6.15 -3.06 -10.50
CA VAL A 121 5.08 -3.41 -11.45
C VAL A 121 5.54 -2.96 -12.82
N GLU A 122 5.83 -3.90 -13.70
CA GLU A 122 6.41 -3.57 -15.00
C GLU A 122 5.88 -4.45 -16.10
N VAL A 123 5.80 -3.89 -17.30
CA VAL A 123 5.51 -4.62 -18.53
C VAL A 123 6.79 -5.20 -19.13
N VAL A 124 6.64 -6.36 -19.77
CA VAL A 124 7.69 -7.04 -20.53
C VAL A 124 7.29 -7.00 -21.99
N ARG A 125 8.19 -6.50 -22.83
CA ARG A 125 8.03 -6.39 -24.28
C ARG A 125 8.92 -7.40 -24.99
N THR A 126 8.62 -7.65 -26.27
CA THR A 126 9.25 -8.71 -27.07
C THR A 126 10.78 -8.69 -27.02
N ASN A 127 11.39 -7.51 -27.02
CA ASN A 127 12.84 -7.36 -27.08
C ASN A 127 13.49 -7.17 -25.70
N ASP A 128 12.72 -7.23 -24.62
CA ASP A 128 13.26 -7.17 -23.26
C ASP A 128 13.85 -8.52 -22.84
N THR A 129 14.92 -8.49 -22.03
CA THR A 129 15.39 -9.70 -21.34
C THR A 129 14.65 -9.88 -20.03
N PHE A 130 13.96 -11.01 -19.87
CA PHE A 130 13.24 -11.35 -18.65
C PHE A 130 13.49 -12.80 -18.20
N ARG A 131 13.91 -13.00 -16.95
CA ARG A 131 14.15 -14.32 -16.35
C ARG A 131 13.66 -14.38 -14.91
N TYR A 132 12.92 -15.44 -14.59
CA TYR A 132 12.55 -15.76 -13.22
C TYR A 132 12.23 -17.25 -13.08
N VAL A 133 12.91 -17.93 -12.15
CA VAL A 133 12.67 -19.32 -11.79
C VAL A 133 12.15 -19.39 -10.36
N ILE A 134 10.88 -19.78 -10.21
CA ILE A 134 10.21 -19.92 -8.92
C ILE A 134 11.00 -20.89 -8.02
N GLY A 135 11.24 -20.49 -6.78
CA GLY A 135 11.95 -21.30 -5.79
C GLY A 135 13.48 -21.30 -5.91
N ARG A 136 14.03 -20.72 -7.00
CA ARG A 136 15.48 -20.54 -7.17
C ARG A 136 15.88 -19.06 -7.10
N ASP A 137 15.16 -18.21 -7.82
CA ASP A 137 15.48 -16.79 -7.92
C ASP A 137 14.74 -16.02 -6.83
N GLY A 138 15.44 -15.15 -6.09
CA GLY A 138 14.84 -14.31 -5.06
C GLY A 138 13.90 -13.24 -5.62
N LYS A 139 14.22 -12.71 -6.82
CA LYS A 139 13.40 -11.73 -7.55
C LYS A 139 13.57 -11.89 -9.07
N PRO A 140 12.63 -11.39 -9.89
CA PRO A 140 12.78 -11.36 -11.34
C PRO A 140 13.98 -10.52 -11.78
N VAL A 141 14.65 -10.96 -12.84
CA VAL A 141 15.63 -10.15 -13.57
C VAL A 141 14.94 -9.65 -14.84
N HIS A 142 14.81 -8.33 -14.96
CA HIS A 142 14.22 -7.65 -16.10
C HIS A 142 15.19 -6.56 -16.57
N GLU A 143 15.66 -6.67 -17.81
CA GLU A 143 16.65 -5.76 -18.41
C GLU A 143 16.05 -5.19 -19.71
N PRO A 144 15.20 -4.16 -19.59
CA PRO A 144 14.69 -3.43 -20.74
C PRO A 144 15.67 -2.35 -21.20
N ASP A 145 15.72 -2.08 -22.51
CA ASP A 145 16.39 -0.90 -23.05
C ASP A 145 15.46 0.32 -22.94
N TRP A 146 15.57 1.07 -21.84
CA TRP A 146 14.67 2.17 -21.50
C TRP A 146 14.64 3.32 -22.52
N PHE A 147 15.70 3.47 -23.31
CA PHE A 147 15.83 4.58 -24.27
C PHE A 147 15.64 4.14 -25.72
N SER A 148 15.31 2.87 -25.94
CA SER A 148 14.99 2.35 -27.28
C SER A 148 13.49 2.49 -27.57
N ASP A 149 13.19 3.05 -28.74
CA ASP A 149 11.83 3.07 -29.29
C ASP A 149 11.40 1.68 -29.83
N ASP A 150 12.34 0.74 -29.98
CA ASP A 150 12.11 -0.60 -30.56
C ASP A 150 12.12 -1.71 -29.51
N ARG A 151 11.45 -1.51 -28.37
CA ARG A 151 11.24 -2.59 -27.38
C ARG A 151 10.26 -3.68 -27.85
N GLY A 152 9.50 -3.39 -28.91
CA GLY A 152 8.49 -4.28 -29.47
C GLY A 152 7.17 -4.32 -28.69
N ASP A 153 6.36 -5.33 -29.03
CA ASP A 153 5.00 -5.50 -28.51
C ASP A 153 4.96 -5.92 -27.04
N LEU A 154 3.85 -5.61 -26.35
CA LEU A 154 3.56 -6.12 -25.00
C LEU A 154 3.32 -7.63 -25.02
N ILE A 155 4.18 -8.38 -24.31
CA ILE A 155 4.11 -9.85 -24.21
C ILE A 155 3.82 -10.35 -22.79
N GLY A 156 4.22 -9.58 -21.78
CA GLY A 156 4.06 -9.93 -20.37
C GLY A 156 3.88 -8.73 -19.46
N VAL A 157 3.46 -8.99 -18.22
CA VAL A 157 3.50 -8.03 -17.12
C VAL A 157 3.79 -8.79 -15.83
N TYR A 158 4.55 -8.19 -14.93
CA TYR A 158 4.79 -8.77 -13.62
C TYR A 158 4.64 -7.73 -12.51
N ALA A 159 4.41 -8.23 -11.30
CA ALA A 159 4.37 -7.40 -10.11
C ALA A 159 4.86 -8.18 -8.89
N TYR A 160 5.63 -7.53 -8.03
CA TYR A 160 6.00 -8.04 -6.71
C TYR A 160 6.23 -6.88 -5.74
N ALA A 161 6.32 -7.19 -4.46
CA ALA A 161 6.67 -6.23 -3.42
C ALA A 161 7.91 -6.71 -2.67
N VAL A 162 8.77 -5.78 -2.26
CA VAL A 162 9.82 -6.04 -1.28
C VAL A 162 9.28 -5.57 0.08
N MET A 163 9.34 -6.44 1.06
CA MET A 163 8.90 -6.17 2.42
C MET A 163 9.97 -5.35 3.17
N LYS A 164 9.62 -4.76 4.31
CA LYS A 164 10.60 -3.99 5.11
C LYS A 164 11.73 -4.82 5.71
N ASP A 165 11.50 -6.12 5.92
CA ASP A 165 12.51 -7.09 6.34
C ASP A 165 13.39 -7.61 5.17
N GLY A 166 13.17 -7.11 3.95
CA GLY A 166 13.89 -7.51 2.74
C GLY A 166 13.29 -8.75 2.04
N ALA A 167 12.26 -9.40 2.60
CA ALA A 167 11.61 -10.52 1.95
C ALA A 167 10.92 -10.08 0.65
N THR A 168 10.97 -10.92 -0.39
CA THR A 168 10.21 -10.68 -1.62
C THR A 168 8.87 -11.38 -1.51
N SER A 169 7.78 -10.65 -1.78
CA SER A 169 6.44 -11.21 -1.80
C SER A 169 6.27 -12.18 -2.98
N LYS A 170 5.07 -12.76 -3.11
CA LYS A 170 4.76 -13.58 -4.28
C LYS A 170 4.93 -12.74 -5.56
N VAL A 171 5.81 -13.21 -6.43
CA VAL A 171 5.95 -12.66 -7.79
C VAL A 171 4.77 -13.09 -8.64
N VAL A 172 3.97 -12.12 -9.07
CA VAL A 172 2.91 -12.31 -10.05
C VAL A 172 3.52 -12.08 -11.43
N ILE A 173 3.38 -13.06 -12.33
CA ILE A 173 3.77 -12.93 -13.75
C ILE A 173 2.58 -13.35 -14.59
N LEU A 174 2.22 -12.50 -15.56
CA LEU A 174 1.13 -12.74 -16.49
C LEU A 174 1.62 -12.62 -17.92
N ASN A 175 1.28 -13.61 -18.74
CA ASN A 175 1.43 -13.49 -20.17
C ASN A 175 0.24 -12.75 -20.81
N ARG A 176 0.39 -12.38 -22.07
CA ARG A 176 -0.67 -11.75 -22.89
C ARG A 176 -2.02 -12.46 -22.77
N ARG A 177 -2.05 -13.80 -22.87
CA ARG A 177 -3.30 -14.58 -22.78
C ARG A 177 -4.03 -14.33 -21.45
N GLN A 178 -3.32 -14.42 -20.33
CA GLN A 178 -3.90 -14.22 -19.00
C GLN A 178 -4.39 -12.78 -18.77
N VAL A 179 -3.73 -11.79 -19.38
CA VAL A 179 -4.19 -10.40 -19.36
C VAL A 179 -5.45 -10.23 -20.21
N MET A 180 -5.49 -10.82 -21.41
CA MET A 180 -6.67 -10.76 -22.28
C MET A 180 -7.88 -11.50 -21.68
N GLU A 181 -7.68 -12.57 -20.92
CA GLU A 181 -8.74 -13.20 -20.12
C GLU A 181 -9.30 -12.27 -19.03
N ALA A 182 -8.44 -11.44 -18.42
CA ALA A 182 -8.90 -10.42 -17.49
C ALA A 182 -9.64 -9.28 -18.22
N LYS A 183 -9.18 -8.88 -19.41
CA LYS A 183 -9.88 -7.93 -20.31
C LYS A 183 -11.27 -8.43 -20.66
N ALA A 184 -11.42 -9.71 -20.99
CA ALA A 184 -12.71 -10.31 -21.35
C ALA A 184 -13.75 -10.21 -20.22
N LYS A 185 -13.32 -10.17 -18.96
CA LYS A 185 -14.21 -9.99 -17.79
C LYS A 185 -14.47 -8.53 -17.44
N SER A 186 -13.77 -7.58 -18.09
CA SER A 186 -13.94 -6.16 -17.82
C SER A 186 -15.13 -5.58 -18.56
N ASP A 187 -15.90 -4.76 -17.84
CA ASP A 187 -17.01 -4.00 -18.41
C ASP A 187 -16.48 -2.98 -19.42
N GLY A 188 -17.19 -2.75 -20.52
CA GLY A 188 -16.85 -1.69 -21.48
C GLY A 188 -15.61 -1.97 -22.34
N ARG A 189 -15.06 -3.20 -22.28
CA ARG A 189 -13.88 -3.62 -23.04
C ARG A 189 -13.98 -3.40 -24.56
N ASN A 190 -15.19 -3.45 -25.11
CA ASN A 190 -15.48 -3.30 -26.55
C ASN A 190 -15.87 -1.86 -26.93
N SER A 191 -15.87 -0.93 -25.98
CA SER A 191 -16.13 0.48 -26.30
C SER A 191 -14.91 1.06 -27.01
N GLU A 192 -15.13 1.95 -27.98
CA GLU A 192 -14.06 2.71 -28.62
C GLU A 192 -13.19 3.45 -27.59
N TYR A 193 -13.83 4.08 -26.60
CA TYR A 193 -13.20 4.77 -25.48
C TYR A 193 -12.75 3.84 -24.33
N SER A 194 -12.63 2.54 -24.60
CA SER A 194 -12.15 1.58 -23.60
C SER A 194 -10.70 1.93 -23.22
N PRO A 195 -10.36 1.93 -21.91
CA PRO A 195 -8.97 2.07 -21.47
C PRO A 195 -8.01 1.04 -22.09
N TRP A 196 -8.54 -0.08 -22.57
CA TRP A 196 -7.75 -1.08 -23.29
C TRP A 196 -7.31 -0.66 -24.70
N ASN A 197 -7.93 0.39 -25.25
CA ASN A 197 -7.58 0.96 -26.56
C ASN A 197 -6.76 2.24 -26.38
N THR A 198 -7.11 3.08 -25.39
CA THR A 198 -6.45 4.36 -25.17
C THR A 198 -5.23 4.28 -24.26
N ASN A 199 -5.22 3.36 -23.29
CA ASN A 199 -4.18 3.24 -22.25
C ASN A 199 -3.88 1.75 -21.97
N GLU A 200 -3.52 0.98 -23.00
CA GLU A 200 -3.35 -0.48 -22.88
C GLU A 200 -2.34 -0.85 -21.79
N GLU A 201 -1.18 -0.21 -21.76
CA GLU A 201 -0.11 -0.52 -20.80
C GLU A 201 -0.57 -0.39 -19.33
N SER A 202 -1.28 0.71 -19.02
CA SER A 202 -1.87 0.92 -17.68
C SER A 202 -2.86 -0.18 -17.29
N MET A 203 -3.56 -0.79 -18.26
CA MET A 203 -4.46 -1.91 -17.99
C MET A 203 -3.72 -3.22 -17.72
N TRP A 204 -2.56 -3.44 -18.34
CA TRP A 204 -1.67 -4.55 -18.02
C TRP A 204 -1.14 -4.39 -16.59
N LEU A 205 -0.56 -3.23 -16.26
CA LEU A 205 -0.06 -2.90 -14.92
C LEU A 205 -1.15 -3.12 -13.87
N LYS A 206 -2.34 -2.53 -14.07
CA LYS A 206 -3.49 -2.70 -13.18
C LYS A 206 -3.87 -4.17 -12.97
N THR A 207 -3.77 -4.99 -14.00
CA THR A 207 -4.09 -6.42 -13.92
C THR A 207 -3.07 -7.15 -13.03
N ALA A 208 -1.78 -6.83 -13.16
CA ALA A 208 -0.73 -7.40 -12.32
C ALA A 208 -0.86 -6.95 -10.86
N VAL A 209 -1.01 -5.64 -10.59
CA VAL A 209 -1.15 -5.12 -9.22
C VAL A 209 -2.38 -5.67 -8.52
N ARG A 210 -3.52 -5.80 -9.22
CA ARG A 210 -4.74 -6.40 -8.64
C ARG A 210 -4.54 -7.87 -8.22
N ARG A 211 -3.66 -8.60 -8.90
CA ARG A 211 -3.31 -9.97 -8.51
C ARG A 211 -2.31 -9.95 -7.36
N LEU A 212 -1.35 -9.03 -7.36
CA LEU A 212 -0.37 -8.86 -6.27
C LEU A 212 -1.05 -8.51 -4.95
N ALA A 213 -2.03 -7.59 -4.98
CA ALA A 213 -2.78 -7.13 -3.81
C ALA A 213 -3.49 -8.23 -3.00
N LYS A 214 -3.58 -9.46 -3.53
CA LYS A 214 -4.09 -10.65 -2.82
C LYS A 214 -3.05 -11.32 -1.92
N TRP A 215 -1.78 -10.97 -2.08
CA TRP A 215 -0.63 -11.62 -1.44
C TRP A 215 0.17 -10.66 -0.56
N VAL A 216 -0.22 -9.38 -0.52
CA VAL A 216 0.46 -8.34 0.26
C VAL A 216 -0.55 -7.55 1.08
N PRO A 217 -0.15 -6.99 2.24
CA PRO A 217 -0.98 -6.09 3.01
C PRO A 217 -1.39 -4.87 2.18
N THR A 218 -2.67 -4.49 2.27
CA THR A 218 -3.25 -3.33 1.58
C THR A 218 -4.06 -2.43 2.50
N SER A 219 -4.24 -2.83 3.76
CA SER A 219 -4.95 -2.06 4.79
C SER A 219 -3.97 -1.65 5.88
N ALA A 220 -4.03 -0.38 6.26
CA ALA A 220 -3.29 0.17 7.40
C ALA A 220 -3.76 -0.39 8.75
N GLU A 221 -4.91 -1.08 8.81
CA GLU A 221 -5.31 -1.82 10.01
C GLU A 221 -4.31 -2.91 10.37
N TYR A 222 -3.69 -3.55 9.38
CA TYR A 222 -2.67 -4.57 9.58
C TYR A 222 -1.50 -4.07 10.45
N MET A 223 -0.96 -2.89 10.15
CA MET A 223 0.10 -2.27 10.96
C MET A 223 -0.38 -1.85 12.34
N ARG A 224 -1.60 -1.31 12.46
CA ARG A 224 -2.14 -0.91 13.76
C ARG A 224 -2.31 -2.12 14.68
N GLU A 225 -2.73 -3.26 14.13
CA GLU A 225 -2.82 -4.52 14.87
C GLU A 225 -1.43 -5.05 15.25
N GLN A 226 -0.45 -5.04 14.34
CA GLN A 226 0.93 -5.44 14.66
C GLN A 226 1.58 -4.54 15.73
N LEU A 227 1.42 -3.22 15.63
CA LEU A 227 1.95 -2.27 16.61
C LEU A 227 1.26 -2.43 17.98
N ARG A 228 -0.04 -2.71 18.01
CA ARG A 228 -0.76 -3.04 19.25
C ARG A 228 -0.23 -4.32 19.87
N ALA A 229 -0.09 -5.39 19.10
CA ALA A 229 0.45 -6.66 19.58
C ALA A 229 1.89 -6.50 20.09
N GLN A 230 2.73 -5.72 19.41
CA GLN A 230 4.09 -5.41 19.86
C GLN A 230 4.10 -4.59 21.15
N ALA A 231 3.21 -3.60 21.28
CA ALA A 231 3.08 -2.79 22.50
C ALA A 231 2.55 -3.62 23.69
N GLU A 232 1.64 -4.55 23.46
CA GLU A 232 1.14 -5.50 24.48
C GLU A 232 2.27 -6.40 24.97
N VAL A 233 3.04 -7.03 24.05
CA VAL A 233 4.21 -7.87 24.41
C VAL A 233 5.28 -7.05 25.15
N ALA A 234 5.58 -5.83 24.70
CA ALA A 234 6.52 -4.96 25.39
C ALA A 234 6.04 -4.55 26.79
N GLY A 235 4.72 -4.31 26.95
CA GLY A 235 4.09 -4.04 28.24
C GLY A 235 4.15 -5.24 29.19
N GLU A 236 3.93 -6.46 28.69
CA GLU A 236 4.09 -7.70 29.48
C GLU A 236 5.55 -7.93 29.90
N LEU A 237 6.52 -7.71 29.00
CA LEU A 237 7.95 -7.82 29.30
C LEU A 237 8.41 -6.78 30.33
N ALA A 238 7.88 -5.56 30.27
CA ALA A 238 8.16 -4.51 31.25
C ALA A 238 7.46 -4.75 32.60
N ALA A 239 6.36 -5.51 32.62
CA ALA A 239 5.62 -5.89 33.82
C ALA A 239 6.09 -7.20 34.47
N ALA A 240 7.10 -7.86 33.89
CA ALA A 240 7.75 -9.01 34.54
C ALA A 240 8.38 -8.58 35.88
N PRO A 241 8.15 -9.30 36.99
CA PRO A 241 8.48 -8.82 38.32
C PRO A 241 10.00 -8.85 38.55
N GLY A 242 10.63 -7.69 38.36
CA GLY A 242 11.97 -7.39 38.87
C GLY A 242 11.89 -6.83 40.28
N ASP A 243 11.42 -7.64 41.25
CA ASP A 243 11.66 -7.42 42.68
C ASP A 243 11.22 -8.66 43.47
N ALA A 244 11.98 -9.75 43.35
CA ALA A 244 11.93 -10.81 44.36
C ALA A 244 12.93 -10.43 45.45
N PRO A 245 12.54 -10.31 46.74
CA PRO A 245 13.48 -10.10 47.81
C PRO A 245 14.48 -11.26 47.79
N MET A 246 15.78 -10.95 47.74
CA MET A 246 16.82 -11.96 47.89
C MET A 246 16.55 -12.75 49.18
N PRO A 247 16.59 -14.10 49.15
CA PRO A 247 16.46 -14.88 50.36
C PRO A 247 17.59 -14.51 51.33
N PRO A 248 17.33 -14.46 52.65
CA PRO A 248 18.35 -14.15 53.63
C PRO A 248 19.49 -15.17 53.51
N GLN A 249 20.70 -14.66 53.32
CA GLN A 249 21.90 -15.48 53.31
C GLN A 249 22.06 -16.09 54.71
N PRO A 250 22.30 -17.41 54.84
CA PRO A 250 22.58 -18.01 56.13
C PRO A 250 23.88 -17.43 56.69
N SER A 251 23.85 -16.98 57.95
CA SER A 251 25.05 -16.65 58.70
C SER A 251 25.87 -17.92 58.87
N VAL A 252 27.01 -17.99 58.21
CA VAL A 252 28.06 -18.96 58.52
C VAL A 252 28.73 -18.50 59.81
N ASP A 253 28.44 -19.20 60.91
CA ASP A 253 29.29 -19.19 62.09
C ASP A 253 30.62 -19.84 61.68
N LEU A 254 31.65 -19.01 61.55
CA LEU A 254 33.03 -19.47 61.40
C LEU A 254 33.51 -19.80 62.81
N ASP A 255 33.52 -21.10 63.13
CA ASP A 255 34.28 -21.60 64.27
C ASP A 255 35.77 -21.29 64.02
N ASP A 256 36.33 -20.50 64.92
CA ASP A 256 37.76 -20.19 65.05
C ASP A 256 38.55 -21.47 65.34
N GLU A 257 39.20 -22.06 64.34
CA GLU A 257 40.35 -22.93 64.58
C GLU A 257 41.50 -22.67 63.58
N GLU A 258 42.53 -22.06 64.18
CA GLU A 258 43.97 -22.23 63.97
C GLU A 258 44.69 -21.51 62.80
N ASP A 259 45.38 -20.45 63.22
CA ASP A 259 46.31 -19.58 62.53
C ASP A 259 47.60 -20.33 62.15
N GLY A 260 47.93 -20.38 60.86
CA GLY A 260 49.21 -20.85 60.33
C GLY A 260 49.74 -19.87 59.28
N PRO A 261 50.98 -19.35 59.41
CA PRO A 261 51.47 -18.29 58.55
C PRO A 261 51.74 -18.80 57.13
N ILE A 262 51.15 -18.12 56.15
CA ILE A 262 51.41 -18.29 54.71
C ILE A 262 52.72 -17.55 54.39
N ASP A 263 53.77 -18.28 54.00
CA ASP A 263 54.97 -17.73 53.37
C ASP A 263 54.82 -17.82 51.83
N PRO A 264 55.17 -16.78 51.05
CA PRO A 264 54.91 -16.74 49.62
C PRO A 264 56.15 -17.15 48.82
N GLU A 265 56.06 -18.20 48.01
CA GLU A 265 57.04 -18.41 46.94
C GLU A 265 56.39 -18.91 45.65
N LEU A 266 56.69 -18.14 44.58
CA LEU A 266 56.29 -18.27 43.19
C LEU A 266 56.98 -19.47 42.52
N GLU A 267 56.32 -20.12 41.56
CA GLU A 267 56.83 -20.30 40.18
C GLU A 267 55.66 -20.50 39.18
N PRO A 268 55.70 -19.88 37.97
CA PRO A 268 54.66 -20.04 36.95
C PRO A 268 55.14 -20.95 35.80
N GLU A 269 54.38 -21.99 35.46
CA GLU A 269 54.61 -22.81 34.26
C GLU A 269 53.31 -22.97 33.48
N GLY A 270 53.33 -22.63 32.20
CA GLY A 270 52.33 -23.06 31.20
C GLY A 270 51.60 -21.96 30.44
N GLY A 271 52.22 -21.45 29.37
CA GLY A 271 51.68 -20.43 28.46
C GLY A 271 50.58 -20.90 27.49
N TRP A 272 49.87 -19.90 26.93
CA TRP A 272 48.78 -20.04 25.95
C TRP A 272 49.32 -20.28 24.52
N PRO A 273 48.64 -21.08 23.67
CA PRO A 273 49.12 -21.35 22.31
C PRO A 273 48.82 -20.21 21.30
N GLU A 274 49.70 -20.10 20.30
CA GLU A 274 49.81 -19.03 19.30
C GLU A 274 48.90 -19.23 18.06
N ILE A 275 48.53 -18.13 17.41
CA ILE A 275 47.54 -18.03 16.31
C ILE A 275 48.25 -18.05 14.94
N THR A 276 47.91 -18.98 14.04
CA THR A 276 48.40 -18.98 12.64
C THR A 276 47.60 -18.04 11.72
N GLN A 277 48.30 -17.20 10.94
CA GLN A 277 47.75 -16.41 9.80
C GLN A 277 47.90 -17.14 8.44
N PRO A 278 47.05 -16.82 7.43
CA PRO A 278 47.01 -17.55 6.16
C PRO A 278 47.95 -16.96 5.09
N GLY A 279 48.65 -17.85 4.38
CA GLY A 279 49.56 -17.50 3.27
C GLY A 279 48.86 -17.32 1.93
N THR A 280 49.25 -16.26 1.23
CA THR A 280 49.17 -16.08 -0.22
C THR A 280 50.27 -16.90 -0.90
N ALA A 281 49.93 -17.65 -1.95
CA ALA A 281 50.90 -18.23 -2.87
C ALA A 281 50.54 -17.83 -4.30
N ALA A 282 51.61 -17.52 -5.03
CA ALA A 282 51.68 -17.05 -6.41
C ALA A 282 51.13 -18.04 -7.44
#